data_AF-A0A5B9YII4-F1
#
_entry.id   AF-A0A5B9YII4-F1
#
_cell.length_a   1.000
_cell.length_b   1.000
_cell.length_c   1.000
_cell.angle_alpha   90.00
_cell.angle_beta   90.00
_cell.angle_gamma   90.00
#
_symmetry.space_group_name_H-M   'P 1'
#
loop_
_entity.id
_entity.type
_entity.pdbx_description
1 polymer ?
#
loop_
_entity_poly.entity_id
_entity_poly.type
_entity_poly.pdbx_seq_one_letter_code
_entity_poly.pdbx_strand_id
1 'polypeptide(L)'
;MKRSKMIIILLIVFTCILGNNSILFATPKESVSSVINDTAEYLLRTVTNPQVGSIGGEWSVIGLGRSNYNVPQSYYDKYYQTVEKYVSELKGNLHDKKYTEYSRLILALTAIGKDPSNVGGYNLIEPLGDFDKTIWQGINGPIFALIALDSGNYTIPICSTAKTQATREMYIDEILSHQLPDGGFALSGNQADADITGMALQALAKYQDRRSVKTAIDKALLILSNKQDATGGYGSMGVSNVESTVQVLMALCELGVDVNDSRFVKNGYTLTDNIFKYYKKGNGFTHLVDGSSGVNLMSTEQAFYGLVNLERVTTGKSSLYRMKAKDEKLDGTEKEKNELAKKSNTLGLLGKHKDIKVMPIISTERTFKDIVGHTSQKAIEALAVRGIVDGISTNSYAPDILMTRAQFATSVVRVLGLTPQASSRFSDVPASSPYKSYIDTAYSYGIVGGITSNTFAPDKTITRQEAAVMIANAAKLCGMNTSLDPIEMRDMLAQFTDYTKSADWARNGLAFCYKENILSQEDVEIQPLKPVTRGEIAEMLYQLLQVSNLL
;
A
#
# COMPACT_ATOMS: atom_id res chain seq x y z
N MET A 1 81.86 48.13 -32.94
CA MET A 1 81.60 47.63 -31.56
C MET A 1 80.09 47.41 -31.36
N LYS A 2 79.70 46.48 -30.47
CA LYS A 2 78.39 46.28 -29.76
C LYS A 2 77.12 46.97 -30.37
N ARG A 3 76.08 46.23 -30.80
CA ARG A 3 74.89 45.76 -30.02
C ARG A 3 74.08 46.93 -29.41
N SER A 4 72.74 47.07 -29.47
CA SER A 4 71.57 46.25 -29.89
C SER A 4 70.33 47.20 -30.07
N LYS A 5 69.06 46.89 -30.40
CA LYS A 5 68.17 45.71 -30.66
C LYS A 5 67.04 46.20 -31.64
N MET A 6 66.31 45.42 -32.45
CA MET A 6 65.06 44.64 -32.19
C MET A 6 63.94 45.46 -31.47
N ILE A 7 62.69 45.60 -31.96
CA ILE A 7 61.65 44.64 -32.43
C ILE A 7 60.86 45.30 -33.59
N ILE A 8 60.79 44.74 -34.81
CA ILE A 8 59.86 43.73 -35.38
C ILE A 8 58.38 44.18 -35.52
N ILE A 9 57.84 43.97 -36.73
CA ILE A 9 56.51 44.39 -37.24
C ILE A 9 55.50 43.23 -37.11
N LEU A 10 54.20 43.54 -37.03
CA LEU A 10 53.13 42.60 -37.40
C LEU A 10 52.14 43.28 -38.36
N LEU A 11 51.91 42.67 -39.53
CA LEU A 11 50.87 43.08 -40.48
C LEU A 11 49.63 42.21 -40.29
N ILE A 12 48.43 42.81 -40.36
CA ILE A 12 47.17 42.06 -40.35
C ILE A 12 46.84 41.64 -41.79
N VAL A 13 46.67 40.35 -42.03
CA VAL A 13 46.15 39.78 -43.28
C VAL A 13 44.87 39.01 -42.95
N PHE A 14 43.78 39.34 -43.65
CA PHE A 14 42.45 38.79 -43.37
C PHE A 14 42.16 37.61 -44.30
N THR A 15 42.23 36.38 -43.78
CA THR A 15 41.94 35.15 -44.54
C THR A 15 40.54 34.63 -44.26
N CYS A 16 39.67 34.65 -45.27
CA CYS A 16 38.34 34.06 -45.18
C CYS A 16 38.42 32.52 -45.23
N ILE A 17 38.35 31.87 -44.08
CA ILE A 17 38.22 30.41 -44.00
C ILE A 17 36.73 30.05 -44.10
N LEU A 18 36.33 29.42 -45.22
CA LEU A 18 35.03 28.76 -45.33
C LEU A 18 35.06 27.50 -44.46
N GLY A 19 34.53 27.61 -43.24
CA GLY A 19 34.34 26.47 -42.36
C GLY A 19 33.27 25.54 -42.90
N ASN A 20 33.61 24.25 -43.10
CA ASN A 20 32.62 23.22 -43.37
C ASN A 20 31.74 23.03 -42.13
N ASN A 21 30.59 23.71 -42.10
CA ASN A 21 29.52 23.41 -41.16
C ASN A 21 28.89 22.08 -41.53
N SER A 22 29.54 20.99 -41.13
CA SER A 22 28.94 19.66 -41.05
C SER A 22 27.70 19.76 -40.16
N ILE A 23 26.52 19.78 -40.77
CA ILE A 23 25.25 19.74 -40.04
C ILE A 23 25.19 18.38 -39.34
N LEU A 24 25.56 18.37 -38.06
CA LEU A 24 25.29 17.28 -37.13
C LEU A 24 23.78 17.19 -36.95
N PHE A 25 23.13 16.49 -37.87
CA PHE A 25 21.77 15.97 -37.66
C PHE A 25 21.82 15.10 -36.41
N ALA A 26 21.35 15.65 -35.28
CA ALA A 26 21.17 14.89 -34.06
C ALA A 26 20.28 13.69 -34.38
N THR A 27 20.83 12.48 -34.21
CA THR A 27 20.06 11.25 -34.40
C THR A 27 18.81 11.31 -33.52
N PRO A 28 17.59 11.09 -34.06
CA PRO A 28 16.38 11.14 -33.27
C PRO A 28 16.53 10.27 -32.02
N LYS A 29 16.30 10.88 -30.84
CA LYS A 29 16.30 10.15 -29.57
C LYS A 29 15.26 9.05 -29.67
N GLU A 30 15.66 7.82 -29.36
CA GLU A 30 14.74 6.69 -29.27
C GLU A 30 13.54 7.04 -28.37
N SER A 31 12.37 6.51 -28.71
CA SER A 31 11.15 6.66 -27.92
C SER A 31 10.99 5.45 -26.99
N VAL A 32 10.32 5.64 -25.85
CA VAL A 32 10.00 4.51 -24.94
C VAL A 32 9.28 3.39 -25.71
N SER A 33 8.29 3.73 -26.53
CA SER A 33 7.55 2.78 -27.36
C SER A 33 8.40 2.08 -28.44
N SER A 34 9.39 2.76 -29.05
CA SER A 34 10.29 2.11 -30.04
C SER A 34 11.25 1.13 -29.36
N VAL A 35 11.78 1.49 -28.19
CA VAL A 35 12.63 0.60 -27.38
C VAL A 35 11.84 -0.60 -26.87
N ILE A 36 10.60 -0.41 -26.41
CA ILE A 36 9.69 -1.49 -26.02
C ILE A 36 9.45 -2.45 -27.20
N ASN A 37 9.09 -1.94 -28.38
CA ASN A 37 8.76 -2.80 -29.52
C ASN A 37 9.98 -3.59 -30.04
N ASP A 38 11.15 -2.96 -30.15
CA ASP A 38 12.42 -3.61 -30.52
C ASP A 38 12.81 -4.71 -29.51
N THR A 39 12.67 -4.40 -28.20
CA THR A 39 13.00 -5.35 -27.13
C THR A 39 11.99 -6.50 -27.04
N ALA A 40 10.71 -6.26 -27.30
CA ALA A 40 9.68 -7.30 -27.37
C ALA A 40 9.96 -8.27 -28.53
N GLU A 41 10.33 -7.76 -29.72
CA GLU A 41 10.73 -8.59 -30.85
C GLU A 41 11.99 -9.44 -30.53
N TYR A 42 12.99 -8.84 -29.88
CA TYR A 42 14.18 -9.53 -29.41
C TYR A 42 13.84 -10.65 -28.39
N LEU A 43 12.99 -10.38 -27.40
CA LEU A 43 12.59 -11.36 -26.40
C LEU A 43 11.80 -12.52 -27.03
N LEU A 44 10.87 -12.26 -27.96
CA LEU A 44 10.16 -13.32 -28.68
C LEU A 44 11.08 -14.17 -29.58
N ARG A 45 12.16 -13.58 -30.10
CA ARG A 45 13.20 -14.28 -30.89
C ARG A 45 14.18 -15.10 -30.03
N THR A 46 14.45 -14.70 -28.80
CA THR A 46 15.45 -15.33 -27.92
C THR A 46 14.84 -16.27 -26.88
N VAL A 47 13.72 -15.88 -26.28
CA VAL A 47 12.96 -16.64 -25.27
C VAL A 47 11.81 -17.39 -25.94
N THR A 48 12.10 -18.15 -27.01
CA THR A 48 11.06 -18.80 -27.86
C THR A 48 10.18 -19.84 -27.17
N ASN A 49 10.59 -20.30 -25.98
CA ASN A 49 9.86 -21.21 -25.11
C ASN A 49 10.10 -20.81 -23.63
N PRO A 50 9.36 -19.84 -23.08
CA PRO A 50 9.58 -19.33 -21.74
C PRO A 50 9.42 -20.45 -20.69
N GLN A 51 10.34 -20.51 -19.72
CA GLN A 51 10.38 -21.55 -18.69
C GLN A 51 9.86 -21.03 -17.34
N VAL A 52 9.64 -21.92 -16.38
CA VAL A 52 9.48 -21.50 -14.98
C VAL A 52 10.85 -21.15 -14.39
N GLY A 53 10.98 -19.94 -13.86
CA GLY A 53 12.22 -19.38 -13.36
C GLY A 53 12.50 -18.01 -13.97
N SER A 54 12.93 -17.05 -13.15
CA SER A 54 12.77 -15.61 -13.43
C SER A 54 13.29 -15.15 -14.80
N ILE A 55 14.49 -15.62 -15.19
CA ILE A 55 15.20 -15.22 -16.40
C ILE A 55 14.81 -16.14 -17.55
N GLY A 56 14.31 -15.58 -18.66
CA GLY A 56 13.74 -16.37 -19.75
C GLY A 56 12.40 -17.02 -19.38
N GLY A 57 11.69 -16.43 -18.40
CA GLY A 57 10.46 -16.95 -17.82
C GLY A 57 9.55 -15.83 -17.34
N GLU A 58 9.31 -15.75 -16.03
CA GLU A 58 8.31 -14.82 -15.46
C GLU A 58 8.54 -13.36 -15.86
N TRP A 59 9.77 -12.85 -15.90
CA TRP A 59 10.03 -11.45 -16.23
C TRP A 59 9.71 -11.12 -17.70
N SER A 60 10.10 -11.99 -18.64
CA SER A 60 9.64 -11.90 -20.04
C SER A 60 8.12 -11.91 -20.12
N VAL A 61 7.45 -12.86 -19.47
CA VAL A 61 5.99 -13.04 -19.57
C VAL A 61 5.22 -11.86 -18.98
N ILE A 62 5.63 -11.32 -17.83
CA ILE A 62 5.01 -10.14 -17.20
C ILE A 62 5.19 -8.91 -18.09
N GLY A 63 6.39 -8.65 -18.60
CA GLY A 63 6.65 -7.52 -19.49
C GLY A 63 5.82 -7.62 -20.78
N LEU A 64 5.84 -8.79 -21.43
CA LEU A 64 5.12 -9.04 -22.69
C LEU A 64 3.60 -8.90 -22.49
N GLY A 65 3.04 -9.58 -21.48
CA GLY A 65 1.59 -9.58 -21.19
C GLY A 65 1.01 -8.23 -20.76
N ARG A 66 1.85 -7.30 -20.28
CA ARG A 66 1.41 -5.95 -19.88
C ARG A 66 1.74 -4.87 -20.91
N SER A 67 2.58 -5.17 -21.90
CA SER A 67 2.98 -4.25 -22.99
C SER A 67 1.84 -3.93 -23.96
N ASN A 68 2.09 -2.99 -24.88
CA ASN A 68 1.23 -2.75 -26.05
C ASN A 68 1.65 -3.58 -27.29
N TYR A 69 2.63 -4.47 -27.18
CA TYR A 69 3.12 -5.28 -28.30
C TYR A 69 2.16 -6.44 -28.62
N ASN A 70 1.93 -6.71 -29.91
CA ASN A 70 1.05 -7.80 -30.35
C ASN A 70 1.73 -9.18 -30.26
N VAL A 71 1.77 -9.74 -29.05
CA VAL A 71 2.34 -11.06 -28.78
C VAL A 71 1.39 -12.18 -29.22
N PRO A 72 1.84 -13.19 -29.98
CA PRO A 72 0.99 -14.32 -30.35
C PRO A 72 0.50 -15.10 -29.13
N GLN A 73 -0.81 -15.36 -29.03
CA GLN A 73 -1.43 -16.10 -27.91
C GLN A 73 -0.78 -17.47 -27.65
N SER A 74 -0.28 -18.14 -28.70
CA SER A 74 0.46 -19.39 -28.60
C SER A 74 1.79 -19.30 -27.85
N TYR A 75 2.32 -18.10 -27.59
CA TYR A 75 3.43 -17.87 -26.66
C TYR A 75 2.98 -18.07 -25.21
N TYR A 76 1.87 -17.43 -24.83
CA TYR A 76 1.30 -17.51 -23.48
C TYR A 76 0.72 -18.89 -23.18
N ASP A 77 0.16 -19.59 -24.18
CA ASP A 77 -0.34 -20.95 -23.98
C ASP A 77 0.80 -21.97 -23.80
N LYS A 78 1.94 -21.82 -24.48
CA LYS A 78 3.17 -22.61 -24.20
C LYS A 78 3.71 -22.35 -22.79
N TYR A 79 3.73 -21.08 -22.37
CA TYR A 79 4.13 -20.74 -21.00
C TYR A 79 3.20 -21.41 -19.99
N TYR A 80 1.89 -21.25 -20.15
CA TYR A 80 0.91 -21.88 -19.26
C TYR A 80 1.04 -23.40 -19.22
N GLN A 81 1.27 -24.07 -20.36
CA GLN A 81 1.54 -25.52 -20.40
C GLN A 81 2.82 -25.90 -19.64
N THR A 82 3.86 -25.07 -19.71
CA THR A 82 5.12 -25.29 -18.98
C THR A 82 4.93 -25.10 -17.47
N VAL A 83 4.17 -24.07 -17.07
CA VAL A 83 3.80 -23.83 -15.66
C VAL A 83 2.91 -24.96 -15.13
N GLU A 84 1.85 -25.33 -15.83
CA GLU A 84 0.91 -26.38 -15.42
C GLU A 84 1.62 -27.74 -15.25
N LYS A 85 2.53 -28.07 -16.17
CA LYS A 85 3.39 -29.25 -16.06
C LYS A 85 4.28 -29.17 -14.80
N TYR A 86 5.02 -28.08 -14.61
CA TYR A 86 5.94 -27.90 -13.48
C TYR A 86 5.22 -27.99 -12.13
N VAL A 87 4.08 -27.30 -11.99
CA VAL A 87 3.21 -27.34 -10.80
C VAL A 87 2.70 -28.76 -10.55
N SER A 88 2.33 -29.49 -11.60
CA SER A 88 1.84 -30.88 -11.48
C SER A 88 2.94 -31.87 -11.09
N GLU A 89 4.14 -31.75 -11.67
CA GLU A 89 5.30 -32.60 -11.34
C GLU A 89 5.75 -32.40 -9.88
N LEU A 90 5.66 -31.16 -9.37
CA LEU A 90 5.94 -30.81 -7.97
C LEU A 90 4.74 -30.96 -7.03
N LYS A 91 3.57 -31.41 -7.53
CA LYS A 91 2.32 -31.59 -6.77
C LYS A 91 1.93 -30.33 -5.96
N GLY A 92 2.10 -29.16 -6.57
CA GLY A 92 1.82 -27.86 -5.96
C GLY A 92 2.89 -27.32 -5.00
N ASN A 93 3.84 -28.11 -4.48
CA ASN A 93 4.91 -27.61 -3.62
C ASN A 93 6.12 -27.14 -4.45
N LEU A 94 6.13 -25.86 -4.83
CA LEU A 94 7.17 -25.31 -5.69
C LEU A 94 8.54 -25.23 -4.99
N HIS A 95 8.55 -24.91 -3.68
CA HIS A 95 9.76 -24.92 -2.86
C HIS A 95 9.44 -24.80 -1.36
N ASP A 96 10.10 -25.59 -0.51
CA ASP A 96 9.94 -25.55 0.96
C ASP A 96 10.41 -24.26 1.65
N LYS A 97 11.02 -23.32 0.90
CA LYS A 97 11.70 -22.12 1.42
C LYS A 97 11.65 -20.92 0.49
N LYS A 98 11.70 -21.14 -0.84
CA LYS A 98 11.60 -20.02 -1.80
C LYS A 98 10.15 -19.67 -2.09
N TYR A 99 9.45 -19.07 -1.14
CA TYR A 99 8.04 -18.71 -1.32
C TYR A 99 7.83 -17.62 -2.39
N THR A 100 8.91 -16.93 -2.79
CA THR A 100 8.92 -16.07 -3.99
C THR A 100 8.70 -16.82 -5.33
N GLU A 101 8.86 -18.15 -5.41
CA GLU A 101 8.49 -18.91 -6.62
C GLU A 101 6.98 -18.81 -6.89
N TYR A 102 6.14 -19.02 -5.86
CA TYR A 102 4.68 -18.86 -5.96
C TYR A 102 4.31 -17.45 -6.40
N SER A 103 4.90 -16.44 -5.76
CA SER A 103 4.64 -15.03 -6.05
C SER A 103 4.96 -14.64 -7.49
N ARG A 104 6.08 -15.10 -8.06
CA ARG A 104 6.44 -14.81 -9.45
C ARG A 104 5.52 -15.52 -10.45
N LEU A 105 5.13 -16.77 -10.19
CA LEU A 105 4.13 -17.46 -11.02
C LEU A 105 2.76 -16.79 -10.96
N ILE A 106 2.29 -16.37 -9.77
CA ILE A 106 1.05 -15.59 -9.62
C ILE A 106 1.11 -14.35 -10.51
N LEU A 107 2.21 -13.59 -10.47
CA LEU A 107 2.37 -12.38 -11.28
C LEU A 107 2.36 -12.67 -12.78
N ALA A 108 3.10 -13.68 -13.24
CA ALA A 108 3.15 -14.06 -14.64
C ALA A 108 1.80 -14.56 -15.17
N LEU A 109 1.12 -15.43 -14.43
CA LEU A 109 -0.22 -15.95 -14.77
C LEU A 109 -1.26 -14.83 -14.81
N THR A 110 -1.26 -13.95 -13.81
CA THR A 110 -2.19 -12.79 -13.75
C THR A 110 -1.95 -11.84 -14.94
N ALA A 111 -0.69 -11.61 -15.33
CA ALA A 111 -0.35 -10.76 -16.46
C ALA A 111 -0.87 -11.29 -17.80
N ILE A 112 -1.06 -12.61 -17.94
CA ILE A 112 -1.61 -13.26 -19.14
C ILE A 112 -3.06 -13.74 -18.97
N GLY A 113 -3.76 -13.27 -17.92
CA GLY A 113 -5.17 -13.57 -17.70
C GLY A 113 -5.50 -15.02 -17.32
N LYS A 114 -4.52 -15.80 -16.85
CA LYS A 114 -4.73 -17.17 -16.32
C LYS A 114 -4.96 -17.09 -14.81
N ASP A 115 -5.72 -18.03 -14.25
CA ASP A 115 -6.09 -18.05 -12.84
C ASP A 115 -5.04 -18.80 -11.98
N PRO A 116 -4.29 -18.13 -11.10
CA PRO A 116 -3.31 -18.79 -10.24
C PRO A 116 -3.95 -19.57 -9.07
N SER A 117 -5.25 -19.47 -8.85
CA SER A 117 -5.96 -20.25 -7.82
C SER A 117 -6.30 -21.68 -8.26
N ASN A 118 -6.15 -22.01 -9.55
CA ASN A 118 -6.31 -23.36 -10.08
C ASN A 118 -5.38 -23.60 -11.29
N VAL A 119 -4.19 -24.10 -11.01
CA VAL A 119 -3.17 -24.47 -12.02
C VAL A 119 -2.89 -25.96 -11.88
N GLY A 120 -3.29 -26.77 -12.87
CA GLY A 120 -3.20 -28.23 -12.78
C GLY A 120 -3.95 -28.86 -11.61
N GLY A 121 -4.95 -28.16 -11.03
CA GLY A 121 -5.65 -28.56 -9.81
C GLY A 121 -5.07 -28.01 -8.50
N TYR A 122 -4.02 -27.20 -8.55
CA TYR A 122 -3.36 -26.63 -7.36
C TYR A 122 -3.56 -25.11 -7.25
N ASN A 123 -3.75 -24.63 -6.02
CA ASN A 123 -3.90 -23.21 -5.71
C ASN A 123 -2.54 -22.59 -5.35
N LEU A 124 -1.96 -21.78 -6.24
CA LEU A 124 -0.65 -21.17 -6.00
C LEU A 124 -0.70 -20.00 -5.01
N ILE A 125 -1.90 -19.50 -4.68
CA ILE A 125 -2.11 -18.39 -3.73
C ILE A 125 -2.15 -18.90 -2.28
N GLU A 126 -2.62 -20.13 -2.03
CA GLU A 126 -2.74 -20.70 -0.67
C GLU A 126 -1.40 -20.75 0.09
N PRO A 127 -0.25 -21.11 -0.53
CA PRO A 127 1.05 -21.04 0.13
C PRO A 127 1.41 -19.64 0.66
N LEU A 128 0.92 -18.55 0.05
CA LEU A 128 1.09 -17.19 0.60
C LEU A 128 0.21 -16.91 1.84
N GLY A 129 -0.51 -17.92 2.33
CA GLY A 129 -1.11 -17.98 3.67
C GLY A 129 -0.17 -18.51 4.76
N ASP A 130 1.02 -19.05 4.43
CA ASP A 130 2.04 -19.45 5.41
C ASP A 130 3.03 -18.32 5.67
N PHE A 131 2.87 -17.62 6.80
CA PHE A 131 3.71 -16.47 7.14
C PHE A 131 5.15 -16.91 7.43
N ASP A 132 5.34 -17.92 8.30
CA ASP A 132 6.65 -18.43 8.72
C ASP A 132 7.53 -18.83 7.51
N LYS A 133 6.95 -19.55 6.53
CA LYS A 133 7.69 -19.95 5.34
C LYS A 133 7.87 -18.81 4.34
N THR A 134 6.94 -17.87 4.26
CA THR A 134 7.07 -16.71 3.37
C THR A 134 8.21 -15.80 3.82
N ILE A 135 8.32 -15.48 5.11
CA ILE A 135 9.39 -14.61 5.63
C ILE A 135 10.77 -15.30 5.70
N TRP A 136 10.84 -16.62 5.47
CA TRP A 136 12.11 -17.38 5.49
C TRP A 136 13.18 -16.79 4.55
N GLN A 137 12.77 -16.14 3.45
CA GLN A 137 13.69 -15.49 2.50
C GLN A 137 14.21 -14.11 2.96
N GLY A 138 13.89 -13.68 4.19
CA GLY A 138 14.00 -12.28 4.59
C GLY A 138 13.04 -11.39 3.78
N ILE A 139 13.32 -10.09 3.73
CA ILE A 139 12.43 -9.05 3.15
C ILE A 139 11.89 -9.36 1.73
N ASN A 140 12.63 -10.12 0.91
CA ASN A 140 12.18 -10.58 -0.41
C ASN A 140 10.86 -11.37 -0.36
N GLY A 141 10.64 -12.16 0.68
CA GLY A 141 9.42 -12.94 0.89
C GLY A 141 8.15 -12.08 0.92
N PRO A 142 7.95 -11.22 1.94
CA PRO A 142 6.77 -10.37 2.05
C PRO A 142 6.66 -9.35 0.90
N ILE A 143 7.77 -8.82 0.37
CA ILE A 143 7.78 -7.93 -0.81
C ILE A 143 7.06 -8.61 -1.98
N PHE A 144 7.55 -9.76 -2.42
CA PHE A 144 6.96 -10.46 -3.56
C PHE A 144 5.55 -10.98 -3.24
N ALA A 145 5.29 -11.40 -1.99
CA ALA A 145 3.95 -11.84 -1.59
C ALA A 145 2.91 -10.72 -1.72
N LEU A 146 3.18 -9.50 -1.24
CA LEU A 146 2.27 -8.36 -1.42
C LEU A 146 2.08 -7.99 -2.90
N ILE A 147 3.17 -7.89 -3.67
CA ILE A 147 3.10 -7.55 -5.10
C ILE A 147 2.24 -8.59 -5.85
N ALA A 148 2.43 -9.88 -5.58
CA ALA A 148 1.63 -10.95 -6.14
C ALA A 148 0.15 -10.88 -5.71
N LEU A 149 -0.12 -10.79 -4.40
CA LEU A 149 -1.47 -10.73 -3.84
C LEU A 149 -2.26 -9.51 -4.32
N ASP A 150 -1.61 -8.38 -4.56
CA ASP A 150 -2.27 -7.15 -5.01
C ASP A 150 -2.40 -7.02 -6.52
N SER A 151 -1.55 -7.70 -7.32
CA SER A 151 -1.63 -7.68 -8.78
C SER A 151 -3.03 -8.04 -9.30
N GLY A 152 -3.55 -9.18 -8.85
CA GLY A 152 -4.92 -9.65 -9.09
C GLY A 152 -5.86 -9.46 -7.90
N ASN A 153 -5.57 -8.49 -7.01
CA ASN A 153 -6.34 -8.19 -5.79
C ASN A 153 -6.98 -9.44 -5.15
N TYR A 154 -6.11 -10.40 -4.83
CA TYR A 154 -6.43 -11.71 -4.30
C TYR A 154 -6.61 -11.67 -2.78
N THR A 155 -7.61 -12.39 -2.28
CA THR A 155 -7.69 -12.76 -0.86
C THR A 155 -6.58 -13.77 -0.55
N ILE A 156 -5.92 -13.64 0.60
CA ILE A 156 -5.02 -14.67 1.11
C ILE A 156 -5.91 -15.86 1.54
N PRO A 157 -5.73 -17.08 0.98
CA PRO A 157 -6.49 -18.25 1.43
C PRO A 157 -6.05 -18.70 2.82
N ILE A 158 -6.89 -19.49 3.49
CA ILE A 158 -6.49 -20.18 4.72
C ILE A 158 -5.54 -21.31 4.34
N CYS A 159 -4.27 -21.21 4.73
CA CYS A 159 -3.30 -22.28 4.53
C CYS A 159 -3.37 -23.24 5.71
N SER A 160 -4.07 -24.36 5.54
CA SER A 160 -4.34 -25.33 6.62
C SER A 160 -3.09 -25.99 7.22
N THR A 161 -1.92 -25.83 6.58
CA THR A 161 -0.63 -26.36 7.04
C THR A 161 0.33 -25.28 7.57
N ALA A 162 -0.09 -24.00 7.58
CA ALA A 162 0.69 -22.92 8.14
C ALA A 162 0.74 -22.99 9.67
N LYS A 163 1.93 -22.78 10.26
CA LYS A 163 2.08 -22.57 11.71
C LYS A 163 1.48 -21.22 12.11
N THR A 164 1.72 -20.19 11.32
CA THR A 164 1.16 -18.85 11.49
C THR A 164 0.47 -18.43 10.19
N GLN A 165 -0.85 -18.28 10.22
CA GLN A 165 -1.63 -17.81 9.07
C GLN A 165 -1.26 -16.37 8.75
N ALA A 166 -0.86 -16.10 7.51
CA ALA A 166 -0.52 -14.77 7.04
C ALA A 166 -1.76 -13.88 6.85
N THR A 167 -1.56 -12.59 7.10
CA THR A 167 -2.46 -11.49 6.70
C THR A 167 -1.66 -10.48 5.87
N ARG A 168 -2.36 -9.58 5.17
CA ARG A 168 -1.69 -8.44 4.50
C ARG A 168 -0.93 -7.57 5.48
N GLU A 169 -1.49 -7.36 6.67
CA GLU A 169 -0.89 -6.54 7.73
C GLU A 169 0.50 -7.05 8.10
N MET A 170 0.60 -8.35 8.38
CA MET A 170 1.87 -8.97 8.80
C MET A 170 2.96 -8.87 7.72
N TYR A 171 2.61 -8.92 6.43
CA TYR A 171 3.60 -8.69 5.37
C TYR A 171 3.97 -7.22 5.20
N ILE A 172 3.07 -6.28 5.51
CA ILE A 172 3.38 -4.85 5.51
C ILE A 172 4.31 -4.52 6.69
N ASP A 173 3.95 -4.96 7.89
CA ASP A 173 4.74 -4.76 9.10
C ASP A 173 6.11 -5.45 9.04
N GLU A 174 6.22 -6.64 8.42
CA GLU A 174 7.51 -7.29 8.19
C GLU A 174 8.39 -6.52 7.18
N ILE A 175 7.82 -5.86 6.16
CA ILE A 175 8.63 -4.96 5.32
C ILE A 175 9.07 -3.74 6.13
N LEU A 176 8.15 -3.13 6.88
CA LEU A 176 8.44 -1.93 7.67
C LEU A 176 9.47 -2.17 8.78
N SER A 177 9.50 -3.35 9.40
CA SER A 177 10.46 -3.70 10.45
C SER A 177 11.89 -3.87 9.92
N HIS A 178 12.06 -4.11 8.62
CA HIS A 178 13.36 -4.15 7.93
C HIS A 178 13.82 -2.75 7.43
N GLN A 179 13.10 -1.66 7.74
CA GLN A 179 13.57 -0.31 7.40
C GLN A 179 14.84 0.05 8.19
N LEU A 180 15.89 0.39 7.46
CA LEU A 180 17.20 0.76 7.99
C LEU A 180 17.22 2.18 8.58
N PRO A 181 18.18 2.50 9.48
CA PRO A 181 18.29 3.83 10.09
C PRO A 181 18.51 4.98 9.10
N ASP A 182 19.05 4.70 7.90
CA ASP A 182 19.21 5.69 6.82
C ASP A 182 17.92 5.92 6.00
N GLY A 183 16.86 5.15 6.27
CA GLY A 183 15.55 5.27 5.65
C GLY A 183 15.27 4.30 4.52
N GLY A 184 16.24 3.51 4.06
CA GLY A 184 16.03 2.54 2.99
C GLY A 184 15.85 1.11 3.50
N PHE A 185 16.04 0.16 2.60
CA PHE A 185 15.96 -1.28 2.85
C PHE A 185 17.14 -1.99 2.18
N ALA A 186 17.53 -3.16 2.67
CA ALA A 186 18.56 -4.00 2.06
C ALA A 186 18.31 -5.48 2.34
N LEU A 187 18.90 -6.36 1.53
CA LEU A 187 18.83 -7.81 1.75
C LEU A 187 19.70 -8.25 2.95
N SER A 188 20.76 -7.49 3.24
CA SER A 188 21.63 -7.65 4.40
C SER A 188 22.47 -6.37 4.61
N GLY A 189 23.13 -6.27 5.77
CA GLY A 189 23.92 -5.08 6.12
C GLY A 189 23.10 -3.98 6.80
N ASN A 190 23.63 -2.76 6.79
CA ASN A 190 23.10 -1.61 7.56
C ASN A 190 22.99 -0.30 6.75
N GLN A 191 23.02 -0.39 5.41
CA GLN A 191 22.88 0.75 4.49
C GLN A 191 21.90 0.38 3.39
N ALA A 192 21.07 1.34 2.96
CA ALA A 192 20.10 1.18 1.89
C ALA A 192 20.71 0.65 0.60
N ASP A 193 20.14 -0.43 0.06
CA ASP A 193 20.41 -0.92 -1.28
C ASP A 193 19.37 -0.38 -2.27
N ALA A 194 19.76 -0.08 -3.51
CA ALA A 194 18.87 0.55 -4.48
C ALA A 194 17.77 -0.40 -4.96
N ASP A 195 18.13 -1.66 -5.26
CA ASP A 195 17.20 -2.69 -5.72
C ASP A 195 16.16 -3.03 -4.64
N ILE A 196 16.61 -3.38 -3.44
CA ILE A 196 15.70 -3.78 -2.35
C ILE A 196 14.88 -2.59 -1.84
N THR A 197 15.42 -1.37 -1.80
CA THR A 197 14.61 -0.17 -1.47
C THR A 197 13.55 0.08 -2.54
N GLY A 198 13.89 -0.06 -3.83
CA GLY A 198 12.93 0.05 -4.92
C GLY A 198 11.83 -1.01 -4.85
N MET A 199 12.18 -2.27 -4.62
CA MET A 199 11.24 -3.38 -4.49
C MET A 199 10.32 -3.25 -3.26
N ALA A 200 10.84 -2.79 -2.12
CA ALA A 200 10.05 -2.51 -0.92
C ALA A 200 9.01 -1.40 -1.19
N LEU A 201 9.40 -0.33 -1.90
CA LEU A 201 8.50 0.73 -2.33
C LEU A 201 7.39 0.21 -3.25
N GLN A 202 7.71 -0.66 -4.22
CA GLN A 202 6.72 -1.27 -5.13
C GLN A 202 5.65 -2.08 -4.36
N ALA A 203 6.07 -2.86 -3.36
CA ALA A 203 5.16 -3.64 -2.50
C ALA A 203 4.28 -2.73 -1.62
N LEU A 204 4.87 -1.71 -1.00
CA LEU A 204 4.18 -0.78 -0.11
C LEU A 204 3.26 0.23 -0.83
N ALA A 205 3.40 0.41 -2.14
CA ALA A 205 2.77 1.48 -2.90
C ALA A 205 1.23 1.53 -2.87
N LYS A 206 0.56 0.42 -2.53
CA LYS A 206 -0.91 0.37 -2.38
C LYS A 206 -1.41 0.95 -1.05
N TYR A 207 -0.51 1.09 -0.07
CA TYR A 207 -0.81 1.34 1.34
C TYR A 207 -0.35 2.73 1.82
N GLN A 208 -0.24 3.69 0.88
CA GLN A 208 0.23 5.06 1.11
C GLN A 208 -0.71 5.94 1.95
N ASP A 209 -1.95 5.49 2.15
CA ASP A 209 -2.93 6.01 3.09
C ASP A 209 -2.49 5.84 4.56
N ARG A 210 -1.69 4.79 4.84
CA ARG A 210 -1.24 4.47 6.19
C ARG A 210 -0.03 5.32 6.57
N ARG A 211 -0.12 6.06 7.69
CA ARG A 211 0.94 6.97 8.13
C ARG A 211 2.30 6.27 8.36
N SER A 212 2.32 5.04 8.86
CA SER A 212 3.56 4.25 9.03
C SER A 212 4.23 3.99 7.69
N VAL A 213 3.49 3.40 6.75
CA VAL A 213 3.91 3.14 5.37
C VAL A 213 4.34 4.41 4.65
N LYS A 214 3.55 5.48 4.70
CA LYS A 214 3.89 6.76 4.06
C LYS A 214 5.18 7.37 4.62
N THR A 215 5.38 7.30 5.94
CA THR A 215 6.62 7.75 6.60
C THR A 215 7.82 6.91 6.14
N ALA A 216 7.66 5.60 5.99
CA ALA A 216 8.71 4.72 5.48
C ALA A 216 9.03 5.01 4.00
N ILE A 217 8.01 5.23 3.17
CA ILE A 217 8.14 5.60 1.75
C ILE A 217 8.87 6.93 1.58
N ASP A 218 8.52 7.95 2.36
CA ASP A 218 9.13 9.28 2.22
C ASP A 218 10.62 9.28 2.60
N LYS A 219 11.01 8.50 3.62
CA LYS A 219 12.42 8.23 3.94
C LYS A 219 13.13 7.45 2.82
N ALA A 220 12.51 6.41 2.29
CA ALA A 220 13.07 5.57 1.23
C ALA A 220 13.28 6.36 -0.08
N LEU A 221 12.34 7.23 -0.45
CA LEU A 221 12.49 8.16 -1.57
C LEU A 221 13.60 9.18 -1.33
N LEU A 222 13.78 9.67 -0.09
CA LEU A 222 14.86 10.60 0.26
C LEU A 222 16.25 9.94 0.13
N ILE A 223 16.45 8.74 0.66
CA ILE A 223 17.75 8.05 0.55
C ILE A 223 18.03 7.63 -0.90
N LEU A 224 17.03 7.17 -1.67
CA LEU A 224 17.19 6.92 -3.11
C LEU A 224 17.57 8.20 -3.87
N SER A 225 16.90 9.32 -3.62
CA SER A 225 17.26 10.64 -4.19
C SER A 225 18.72 11.02 -3.88
N ASN A 226 19.23 10.67 -2.71
CA ASN A 226 20.59 10.98 -2.29
C ASN A 226 21.65 9.99 -2.83
N LYS A 227 21.26 8.76 -3.18
CA LYS A 227 22.15 7.70 -3.70
C LYS A 227 22.24 7.65 -5.23
N GLN A 228 21.40 8.39 -5.95
CA GLN A 228 21.41 8.43 -7.42
C GLN A 228 22.72 9.05 -7.96
N ASP A 229 23.31 8.44 -8.99
CA ASP A 229 24.57 8.88 -9.56
C ASP A 229 24.44 10.16 -10.42
N ALA A 230 25.60 10.79 -10.69
CA ALA A 230 25.71 12.02 -11.48
C ALA A 230 25.22 11.91 -12.95
N THR A 231 24.83 10.72 -13.38
CA THR A 231 24.33 10.40 -14.73
C THR A 231 22.85 9.97 -14.70
N GLY A 232 22.17 10.13 -13.56
CA GLY A 232 20.76 9.78 -13.36
C GLY A 232 20.52 8.30 -13.01
N GLY A 233 21.56 7.51 -12.76
CA GLY A 233 21.46 6.06 -12.55
C GLY A 233 21.58 5.61 -11.10
N TYR A 234 21.51 4.29 -10.91
CA TYR A 234 21.82 3.60 -9.67
C TYR A 234 22.79 2.44 -9.93
N GLY A 235 23.42 1.95 -8.87
CA GLY A 235 24.35 0.84 -8.93
C GLY A 235 24.43 0.04 -7.64
N SER A 236 24.67 -1.26 -7.76
CA SER A 236 24.95 -2.15 -6.65
C SER A 236 26.45 -2.28 -6.43
N MET A 237 26.90 -2.38 -5.17
CA MET A 237 28.31 -2.41 -4.77
C MET A 237 29.21 -1.29 -5.36
N GLY A 238 28.61 -0.16 -5.74
CA GLY A 238 29.30 0.98 -6.36
C GLY A 238 29.44 0.93 -7.89
N VAL A 239 28.82 -0.06 -8.55
CA VAL A 239 28.86 -0.21 -10.02
C VAL A 239 27.48 0.08 -10.61
N SER A 240 27.36 1.20 -11.35
CA SER A 240 26.12 1.61 -12.02
C SER A 240 25.66 0.58 -13.05
N ASN A 241 24.39 0.19 -12.98
CA ASN A 241 23.78 -0.82 -13.83
C ASN A 241 22.30 -0.50 -14.14
N VAL A 242 21.72 -1.22 -15.10
CA VAL A 242 20.34 -0.97 -15.54
C VAL A 242 19.31 -1.51 -14.56
N GLU A 243 19.57 -2.64 -13.91
CA GLU A 243 18.65 -3.33 -12.99
C GLU A 243 18.32 -2.47 -11.75
N SER A 244 19.34 -1.99 -11.04
CA SER A 244 19.19 -1.07 -9.90
C SER A 244 18.43 0.20 -10.28
N THR A 245 18.64 0.69 -11.52
CA THR A 245 17.96 1.88 -12.03
C THR A 245 16.49 1.60 -12.37
N VAL A 246 16.20 0.40 -12.89
CA VAL A 246 14.84 -0.09 -13.15
C VAL A 246 14.04 -0.25 -11.86
N GLN A 247 14.62 -0.78 -10.78
CA GLN A 247 13.88 -0.97 -9.52
C GLN A 247 13.41 0.36 -8.91
N VAL A 248 14.16 1.45 -9.12
CA VAL A 248 13.74 2.79 -8.71
C VAL A 248 12.70 3.38 -9.67
N LEU A 249 12.85 3.22 -11.00
CA LEU A 249 11.82 3.63 -11.97
C LEU A 249 10.48 2.95 -11.68
N MET A 250 10.51 1.64 -11.43
CA MET A 250 9.36 0.83 -11.01
C MET A 250 8.73 1.36 -9.73
N ALA A 251 9.53 1.72 -8.72
CA ALA A 251 9.03 2.31 -7.48
C ALA A 251 8.27 3.61 -7.73
N LEU A 252 8.82 4.54 -8.54
CA LEU A 252 8.12 5.80 -8.85
C LEU A 252 6.79 5.54 -9.58
N CYS A 253 6.79 4.66 -10.58
CA CYS A 253 5.60 4.29 -11.36
C CYS A 253 4.50 3.65 -10.49
N GLU A 254 4.83 2.70 -9.60
CA GLU A 254 3.85 2.05 -8.72
C GLU A 254 3.34 2.99 -7.61
N LEU A 255 4.16 3.93 -7.13
CA LEU A 255 3.78 4.95 -6.15
C LEU A 255 2.91 6.08 -6.73
N GLY A 256 2.96 6.31 -8.05
CA GLY A 256 2.36 7.49 -8.68
C GLY A 256 3.18 8.77 -8.54
N VAL A 257 4.50 8.65 -8.35
CA VAL A 257 5.43 9.79 -8.38
C VAL A 257 5.80 10.08 -9.84
N ASP A 258 5.86 11.36 -10.23
CA ASP A 258 6.30 11.75 -11.57
C ASP A 258 7.73 11.25 -11.82
N VAL A 259 7.95 10.57 -12.95
CA VAL A 259 9.26 10.06 -13.36
C VAL A 259 10.26 11.18 -13.72
N ASN A 260 9.78 12.42 -13.80
CA ASN A 260 10.55 13.66 -13.95
C ASN A 260 10.65 14.47 -12.65
N ASP A 261 10.22 13.92 -11.51
CA ASP A 261 10.35 14.56 -10.18
C ASP A 261 11.81 14.99 -9.95
N SER A 262 12.02 16.26 -9.59
CA SER A 262 13.34 16.88 -9.53
C SER A 262 14.29 16.23 -8.53
N ARG A 263 13.78 15.44 -7.57
CA ARG A 263 14.59 14.60 -6.68
C ARG A 263 15.34 13.52 -7.48
N PHE A 264 14.76 13.02 -8.57
CA PHE A 264 15.24 11.90 -9.38
C PHE A 264 15.86 12.31 -10.73
N VAL A 265 16.16 13.61 -10.91
CA VAL A 265 16.86 14.15 -12.09
C VAL A 265 18.23 14.71 -11.67
N LYS A 266 19.32 14.08 -12.12
CA LYS A 266 20.70 14.52 -11.80
C LYS A 266 21.41 15.06 -13.03
N ASN A 267 21.96 16.26 -12.96
CA ASN A 267 22.67 16.93 -14.06
C ASN A 267 21.88 16.98 -15.40
N GLY A 268 20.54 17.01 -15.33
CA GLY A 268 19.66 16.98 -16.49
C GLY A 268 19.32 15.57 -17.04
N TYR A 269 19.82 14.50 -16.43
CA TYR A 269 19.49 13.11 -16.78
C TYR A 269 18.37 12.57 -15.87
N THR A 270 17.32 12.02 -16.49
CA THR A 270 16.29 11.22 -15.82
C THR A 270 16.73 9.75 -15.65
N LEU A 271 15.94 8.96 -14.91
CA LEU A 271 16.08 7.49 -14.85
C LEU A 271 16.02 6.86 -16.25
N THR A 272 15.11 7.34 -17.10
CA THR A 272 14.92 6.86 -18.48
C THR A 272 16.12 7.17 -19.37
N ASP A 273 16.70 8.37 -19.22
CA ASP A 273 17.94 8.75 -19.92
C ASP A 273 19.12 7.87 -19.49
N ASN A 274 19.11 7.38 -18.25
CA ASN A 274 20.13 6.45 -17.77
C ASN A 274 19.94 5.05 -18.37
N ILE A 275 18.73 4.49 -18.26
CA ILE A 275 18.36 3.16 -18.80
C ILE A 275 18.66 3.05 -20.30
N PHE A 276 18.41 4.11 -21.08
CA PHE A 276 18.67 4.12 -22.53
C PHE A 276 20.15 4.01 -22.93
N LYS A 277 21.11 4.20 -22.01
CA LYS A 277 22.56 4.01 -22.29
C LYS A 277 22.94 2.52 -22.41
N TYR A 278 22.18 1.66 -21.73
CA TYR A 278 22.37 0.22 -21.71
C TYR A 278 21.67 -0.49 -22.87
N TYR A 279 20.67 0.14 -23.49
CA TYR A 279 19.97 -0.35 -24.68
C TYR A 279 20.92 -0.49 -25.88
N LYS A 280 20.83 -1.65 -26.56
CA LYS A 280 21.54 -1.97 -27.80
C LYS A 280 20.48 -2.40 -28.83
N LYS A 281 20.19 -1.52 -29.79
CA LYS A 281 19.12 -1.69 -30.79
C LYS A 281 19.17 -3.04 -31.51
N GLY A 282 18.01 -3.68 -31.67
CA GLY A 282 17.82 -5.03 -32.22
C GLY A 282 18.23 -6.17 -31.28
N ASN A 283 18.79 -5.85 -30.10
CA ASN A 283 19.54 -6.77 -29.24
C ASN A 283 19.19 -6.66 -27.74
N GLY A 284 18.27 -5.80 -27.29
CA GLY A 284 17.96 -5.67 -25.86
C GLY A 284 18.97 -4.82 -25.08
N PHE A 285 19.41 -5.26 -23.89
CA PHE A 285 20.18 -4.44 -22.94
C PHE A 285 21.43 -5.13 -22.38
N THR A 286 22.43 -4.32 -22.04
CA THR A 286 23.64 -4.71 -21.29
C THR A 286 23.49 -4.43 -19.79
N HIS A 287 24.21 -5.16 -18.94
CA HIS A 287 24.26 -4.87 -17.49
C HIS A 287 25.10 -3.62 -17.21
N LEU A 288 26.25 -3.52 -17.88
CA LEU A 288 27.19 -2.39 -17.75
C LEU A 288 27.10 -1.45 -18.95
N VAL A 289 27.28 -0.15 -18.69
CA VAL A 289 27.09 0.92 -19.68
C VAL A 289 28.15 0.90 -20.79
N ASP A 290 29.37 0.47 -20.46
CA ASP A 290 30.48 0.28 -21.40
C ASP A 290 30.28 -0.93 -22.35
N GLY A 291 29.27 -1.77 -22.08
CA GLY A 291 28.96 -2.97 -22.83
C GLY A 291 29.88 -4.17 -22.53
N SER A 292 30.80 -4.07 -21.56
CA SER A 292 31.75 -5.13 -21.22
C SER A 292 31.08 -6.42 -20.72
N SER A 293 29.88 -6.30 -20.12
CA SER A 293 29.04 -7.44 -19.73
C SER A 293 28.46 -8.24 -20.91
N GLY A 294 28.51 -7.69 -22.13
CA GLY A 294 27.64 -8.09 -23.22
C GLY A 294 26.16 -7.82 -22.92
N VAL A 295 25.31 -8.14 -23.90
CA VAL A 295 23.85 -8.22 -23.76
C VAL A 295 23.49 -9.47 -22.97
N ASN A 296 22.50 -9.38 -22.09
CA ASN A 296 21.98 -10.56 -21.38
C ASN A 296 20.47 -10.42 -21.06
N LEU A 297 19.82 -11.55 -20.75
CA LEU A 297 18.38 -11.60 -20.50
C LEU A 297 17.97 -10.90 -19.19
N MET A 298 18.74 -10.96 -18.11
CA MET A 298 18.38 -10.28 -16.84
C MET A 298 18.25 -8.77 -17.05
N SER A 299 19.27 -8.14 -17.65
CA SER A 299 19.25 -6.71 -17.96
C SER A 299 18.13 -6.37 -18.94
N THR A 300 17.92 -7.21 -19.95
CA THR A 300 16.92 -7.00 -21.00
C THR A 300 15.49 -7.11 -20.48
N GLU A 301 15.16 -8.15 -19.73
CA GLU A 301 13.80 -8.38 -19.22
C GLU A 301 13.42 -7.36 -18.15
N GLN A 302 14.35 -6.98 -17.27
CA GLN A 302 14.10 -5.93 -16.28
C GLN A 302 13.92 -4.56 -16.93
N ALA A 303 14.83 -4.14 -17.82
CA ALA A 303 14.67 -2.89 -18.57
C ALA A 303 13.37 -2.88 -19.40
N PHE A 304 12.99 -4.02 -19.99
CA PHE A 304 11.76 -4.15 -20.73
C PHE A 304 10.51 -3.95 -19.86
N TYR A 305 10.34 -4.68 -18.75
CA TYR A 305 9.15 -4.50 -17.91
C TYR A 305 9.12 -3.13 -17.21
N GLY A 306 10.29 -2.55 -16.90
CA GLY A 306 10.40 -1.20 -16.36
C GLY A 306 9.94 -0.12 -17.33
N LEU A 307 10.37 -0.21 -18.60
CA LEU A 307 9.90 0.68 -19.66
C LEU A 307 8.42 0.45 -20.01
N VAL A 308 7.93 -0.79 -19.97
CA VAL A 308 6.50 -1.09 -20.10
C VAL A 308 5.70 -0.44 -18.96
N ASN A 309 6.18 -0.46 -17.70
CA ASN A 309 5.48 0.24 -16.61
C ASN A 309 5.43 1.75 -16.85
N LEU A 310 6.57 2.35 -17.25
CA LEU A 310 6.68 3.76 -17.63
C LEU A 310 5.69 4.13 -18.76
N GLU A 311 5.61 3.35 -19.84
CA GLU A 311 4.66 3.58 -20.93
C GLU A 311 3.21 3.47 -20.45
N ARG A 312 2.90 2.49 -19.61
CA ARG A 312 1.55 2.31 -19.07
C ARG A 312 1.11 3.51 -18.23
N VAL A 313 1.89 3.92 -17.24
CA VAL A 313 1.50 5.05 -16.35
C VAL A 313 1.47 6.38 -17.10
N THR A 314 2.42 6.63 -18.02
CA THR A 314 2.43 7.87 -18.83
C THR A 314 1.33 7.92 -19.90
N THR A 315 0.76 6.77 -20.30
CA THR A 315 -0.43 6.70 -21.17
C THR A 315 -1.75 6.57 -20.40
N GLY A 316 -1.74 6.74 -19.06
CA GLY A 316 -2.93 6.75 -18.22
C GLY A 316 -3.57 5.37 -17.98
N LYS A 317 -2.83 4.29 -18.25
CA LYS A 317 -3.19 2.91 -17.88
C LYS A 317 -2.77 2.60 -16.44
N SER A 318 -3.30 1.51 -15.88
CA SER A 318 -2.82 1.00 -14.60
C SER A 318 -1.34 0.57 -14.69
N SER A 319 -0.58 0.69 -13.61
CA SER A 319 0.83 0.25 -13.55
C SER A 319 1.00 -1.26 -13.78
N LEU A 320 2.24 -1.71 -13.92
CA LEU A 320 2.59 -3.10 -14.23
C LEU A 320 1.91 -4.07 -13.26
N TYR A 321 2.02 -3.81 -11.96
CA TYR A 321 1.49 -4.65 -10.88
C TYR A 321 0.05 -4.30 -10.44
N ARG A 322 -0.78 -3.70 -11.31
CA ARG A 322 -2.19 -3.39 -11.05
C ARG A 322 -3.09 -3.98 -12.15
N MET A 323 -3.29 -5.29 -12.10
CA MET A 323 -3.80 -6.08 -13.24
C MET A 323 -5.32 -6.34 -13.21
N LYS A 324 -5.97 -6.22 -12.05
CA LYS A 324 -7.43 -6.47 -11.88
C LYS A 324 -8.29 -5.20 -11.73
N ALA A 325 -7.67 -4.03 -11.66
CA ALA A 325 -8.33 -2.88 -12.26
C ALA A 325 -8.43 -3.17 -13.76
N LYS A 326 -9.63 -3.05 -14.34
CA LYS A 326 -9.72 -2.91 -15.80
C LYS A 326 -8.87 -1.71 -16.23
N ASP A 327 -8.37 -1.71 -17.46
CA ASP A 327 -7.70 -0.55 -18.08
C ASP A 327 -8.70 0.60 -18.40
N GLU A 328 -9.49 0.99 -17.40
CA GLU A 328 -10.31 2.21 -17.36
C GLU A 328 -9.38 3.37 -16.98
N LYS A 329 -9.43 4.45 -17.77
CA LYS A 329 -8.45 5.56 -17.69
C LYS A 329 -8.54 6.28 -16.34
N LEU A 330 -7.39 6.63 -15.77
CA LEU A 330 -7.30 7.58 -14.65
C LEU A 330 -7.47 9.03 -15.15
N ASP A 331 -8.68 9.39 -15.59
CA ASP A 331 -9.04 10.79 -15.90
C ASP A 331 -9.69 11.46 -14.67
N GLY A 332 -8.94 12.33 -14.01
CA GLY A 332 -9.19 12.80 -12.65
C GLY A 332 -10.32 13.81 -12.46
N THR A 333 -11.50 13.60 -13.04
CA THR A 333 -12.62 14.56 -12.94
C THR A 333 -13.40 14.44 -11.62
N GLU A 334 -13.76 15.59 -11.02
CA GLU A 334 -14.46 15.64 -9.72
C GLU A 334 -15.87 15.01 -9.74
N LYS A 335 -16.47 14.82 -10.93
CA LYS A 335 -17.74 14.11 -11.08
C LYS A 335 -17.63 12.66 -10.62
N GLU A 336 -16.56 11.96 -10.99
CA GLU A 336 -16.46 10.52 -10.72
C GLU A 336 -16.13 10.23 -9.25
N LYS A 337 -15.37 11.10 -8.57
CA LYS A 337 -15.24 11.07 -7.10
C LYS A 337 -16.61 11.12 -6.41
N ASN A 338 -17.53 11.94 -6.94
CA ASN A 338 -18.90 12.09 -6.43
C ASN A 338 -19.88 10.97 -6.85
N GLU A 339 -19.57 10.16 -7.87
CA GLU A 339 -20.36 8.96 -8.22
C GLU A 339 -19.83 7.67 -7.60
N LEU A 340 -18.51 7.52 -7.49
CA LEU A 340 -17.89 6.36 -6.83
C LEU A 340 -18.27 6.33 -5.34
N ALA A 341 -18.26 7.50 -4.68
CA ALA A 341 -18.79 7.68 -3.33
C ALA A 341 -20.30 7.39 -3.20
N LYS A 342 -21.08 7.40 -4.29
CA LYS A 342 -22.50 6.99 -4.27
C LYS A 342 -22.66 5.49 -4.50
N LYS A 343 -21.95 4.90 -5.46
CA LYS A 343 -21.99 3.45 -5.74
C LYS A 343 -21.41 2.60 -4.60
N SER A 344 -20.33 3.06 -3.97
CA SER A 344 -19.73 2.39 -2.81
C SER A 344 -20.63 2.38 -1.57
N ASN A 345 -21.69 3.20 -1.54
CA ASN A 345 -22.66 3.27 -0.45
C ASN A 345 -23.88 2.34 -0.65
N THR A 346 -23.87 1.47 -1.67
CA THR A 346 -24.99 0.57 -2.02
C THR A 346 -24.64 -0.92 -2.11
N LEU A 347 -23.36 -1.29 -1.97
CA LEU A 347 -22.91 -2.67 -1.79
C LEU A 347 -22.16 -2.73 -0.47
N GLY A 348 -22.71 -3.46 0.51
CA GLY A 348 -22.09 -3.60 1.82
C GLY A 348 -20.69 -4.20 1.75
N LEU A 349 -19.79 -3.70 2.59
CA LEU A 349 -18.39 -4.12 2.63
C LEU A 349 -18.29 -5.62 2.94
N LEU A 350 -17.45 -6.34 2.19
CA LEU A 350 -17.37 -7.80 2.27
C LEU A 350 -17.04 -8.27 3.70
N GLY A 351 -17.86 -9.19 4.22
CA GLY A 351 -17.77 -9.69 5.60
C GLY A 351 -18.39 -8.79 6.68
N LYS A 352 -18.85 -7.58 6.33
CA LYS A 352 -19.51 -6.64 7.26
C LYS A 352 -21.03 -6.65 7.09
N HIS A 353 -21.75 -6.06 8.04
CA HIS A 353 -23.18 -5.86 7.91
C HIS A 353 -23.49 -4.93 6.72
N LYS A 354 -24.51 -5.27 5.93
CA LYS A 354 -24.77 -4.70 4.60
C LYS A 354 -24.92 -3.16 4.54
N ASP A 355 -25.31 -2.54 5.65
CA ASP A 355 -25.60 -1.10 5.73
C ASP A 355 -24.40 -0.27 6.24
N ILE A 356 -23.28 -0.93 6.60
CA ILE A 356 -22.02 -0.30 7.05
C ILE A 356 -21.30 0.32 5.85
N LYS A 357 -20.81 1.55 6.01
CA LYS A 357 -20.20 2.35 4.94
C LYS A 357 -18.89 2.96 5.42
N VAL A 358 -17.89 3.04 4.54
CA VAL A 358 -16.66 3.81 4.81
C VAL A 358 -17.02 5.29 4.83
N MET A 359 -16.56 6.01 5.86
CA MET A 359 -16.79 7.45 5.96
C MET A 359 -15.69 8.20 5.21
N PRO A 360 -16.00 8.88 4.08
CA PRO A 360 -14.98 9.56 3.29
C PRO A 360 -14.43 10.78 4.02
N ILE A 361 -13.22 11.20 3.64
CA ILE A 361 -12.66 12.50 4.04
C ILE A 361 -13.45 13.59 3.31
N ILE A 362 -14.12 14.45 4.08
CA ILE A 362 -14.99 15.55 3.60
C ILE A 362 -14.34 16.95 3.71
N SER A 363 -13.18 17.05 4.34
CA SER A 363 -12.39 18.28 4.46
C SER A 363 -10.91 17.95 4.45
N THR A 364 -10.07 18.72 3.75
CA THR A 364 -8.63 18.47 3.64
C THR A 364 -7.91 18.57 4.98
N GLU A 365 -8.27 19.53 5.82
CA GLU A 365 -7.72 19.73 7.17
C GLU A 365 -8.85 20.18 8.12
N ARG A 366 -8.90 19.61 9.33
CA ARG A 366 -9.83 20.01 10.41
C ARG A 366 -9.23 19.68 11.77
N THR A 367 -8.76 20.71 12.47
CA THR A 367 -8.16 20.65 13.81
C THR A 367 -8.77 21.69 14.74
N PHE A 368 -8.43 21.67 16.03
CA PHE A 368 -8.97 22.55 17.07
C PHE A 368 -7.84 23.06 17.98
N LYS A 369 -7.98 24.27 18.53
CA LYS A 369 -6.90 24.92 19.30
C LYS A 369 -6.59 24.23 20.63
N ASP A 370 -7.58 23.55 21.19
CA ASP A 370 -7.56 22.88 22.49
C ASP A 370 -7.18 21.39 22.40
N ILE A 371 -6.81 20.89 21.22
CA ILE A 371 -6.26 19.53 21.04
C ILE A 371 -4.78 19.54 20.67
N VAL A 372 -4.15 20.70 20.46
CA VAL A 372 -2.73 20.78 20.04
C VAL A 372 -1.82 20.24 21.15
N GLY A 373 -1.17 19.11 20.90
CA GLY A 373 -0.35 18.41 21.89
C GLY A 373 -1.13 17.53 22.87
N HIS A 374 -2.46 17.44 22.75
CA HIS A 374 -3.28 16.48 23.49
C HIS A 374 -3.06 15.07 22.91
N THR A 375 -3.05 14.03 23.75
CA THR A 375 -2.79 12.63 23.30
C THR A 375 -3.73 12.21 22.18
N SER A 376 -5.04 12.40 22.36
CA SER A 376 -6.09 12.10 21.38
C SER A 376 -6.13 13.01 20.13
N GLN A 377 -5.17 13.94 19.92
CA GLN A 377 -5.21 14.90 18.81
C GLN A 377 -5.42 14.20 17.46
N LYS A 378 -4.61 13.17 17.20
CA LYS A 378 -4.61 12.40 15.96
C LYS A 378 -5.97 11.74 15.66
N ALA A 379 -6.59 11.12 16.66
CA ALA A 379 -7.91 10.50 16.51
C ALA A 379 -9.01 11.55 16.30
N ILE A 380 -8.98 12.65 17.06
CA ILE A 380 -9.97 13.74 16.94
C ILE A 380 -9.90 14.35 15.54
N GLU A 381 -8.72 14.67 15.02
CA GLU A 381 -8.53 15.18 13.65
C GLU A 381 -9.02 14.16 12.61
N ALA A 382 -8.60 12.90 12.70
CA ALA A 382 -8.95 11.85 11.74
C ALA A 382 -10.46 11.55 11.66
N LEU A 383 -11.18 11.69 12.79
CA LEU A 383 -12.64 11.56 12.85
C LEU A 383 -13.35 12.86 12.43
N ALA A 384 -12.78 14.03 12.73
CA ALA A 384 -13.35 15.33 12.39
C ALA A 384 -13.33 15.57 10.88
N VAL A 385 -12.24 15.22 10.18
CA VAL A 385 -12.14 15.33 8.71
C VAL A 385 -13.08 14.37 7.95
N ARG A 386 -13.61 13.34 8.62
CA ARG A 386 -14.65 12.42 8.11
C ARG A 386 -16.08 12.81 8.54
N GLY A 387 -16.25 13.93 9.25
CA GLY A 387 -17.55 14.37 9.76
C GLY A 387 -18.14 13.51 10.89
N ILE A 388 -17.35 12.60 11.47
CA ILE A 388 -17.82 11.65 12.49
C ILE A 388 -17.98 12.36 13.83
N VAL A 389 -16.99 13.15 14.23
CA VAL A 389 -17.05 14.00 15.43
C VAL A 389 -17.06 15.48 15.06
N ASP A 390 -17.72 16.27 15.89
CA ASP A 390 -17.76 17.73 15.79
C ASP A 390 -17.22 18.36 17.07
N GLY A 391 -16.60 19.53 16.94
CA GLY A 391 -16.20 20.35 18.07
C GLY A 391 -17.39 21.07 18.71
N ILE A 392 -17.19 21.57 19.93
CA ILE A 392 -18.18 22.41 20.62
C ILE A 392 -18.24 23.83 20.04
N SER A 393 -17.25 24.21 19.23
CA SER A 393 -17.25 25.42 18.39
C SER A 393 -16.40 25.20 17.14
N THR A 394 -16.25 26.21 16.29
CA THR A 394 -15.37 26.19 15.12
C THR A 394 -13.88 26.03 15.46
N ASN A 395 -13.46 26.33 16.70
CA ASN A 395 -12.06 26.37 17.12
C ASN A 395 -11.74 25.48 18.33
N SER A 396 -12.72 24.81 18.93
CA SER A 396 -12.56 24.02 20.16
C SER A 396 -13.35 22.71 20.09
N TYR A 397 -12.69 21.61 20.47
CA TYR A 397 -13.28 20.28 20.59
C TYR A 397 -13.68 19.91 22.02
N ALA A 398 -12.98 20.46 23.01
CA ALA A 398 -13.03 20.10 24.43
C ALA A 398 -12.83 18.59 24.67
N PRO A 399 -11.59 18.07 24.53
CA PRO A 399 -11.31 16.64 24.64
C PRO A 399 -11.59 16.09 26.04
N ASP A 400 -11.26 16.84 27.10
CA ASP A 400 -11.40 16.39 28.49
C ASP A 400 -12.84 16.40 29.04
N ILE A 401 -13.80 16.96 28.31
CA ILE A 401 -15.21 16.96 28.75
C ILE A 401 -15.77 15.54 28.67
N LEU A 402 -16.45 15.11 29.74
CA LEU A 402 -17.12 13.82 29.84
C LEU A 402 -18.23 13.68 28.78
N MET A 403 -18.29 12.52 28.13
CA MET A 403 -19.23 12.28 27.03
C MET A 403 -20.53 11.63 27.52
N THR A 404 -21.68 12.11 27.01
CA THR A 404 -22.99 11.52 27.35
C THR A 404 -23.31 10.31 26.48
N ARG A 405 -24.18 9.42 26.97
CA ARG A 405 -24.65 8.24 26.22
C ARG A 405 -25.30 8.61 24.89
N ALA A 406 -26.01 9.73 24.81
CA ALA A 406 -26.60 10.25 23.57
C ALA A 406 -25.54 10.71 22.55
N GLN A 407 -24.50 11.40 23.02
CA GLN A 407 -23.37 11.82 22.19
C GLN A 407 -22.59 10.60 21.68
N PHE A 408 -22.32 9.61 22.55
CA PHE A 408 -21.63 8.38 22.17
C PHE A 408 -22.41 7.60 21.08
N ALA A 409 -23.72 7.39 21.27
CA ALA A 409 -24.57 6.72 20.27
C ALA A 409 -24.57 7.45 18.91
N THR A 410 -24.54 8.79 18.95
CA THR A 410 -24.40 9.64 17.75
C THR A 410 -23.06 9.40 17.04
N SER A 411 -21.95 9.39 17.77
CA SER A 411 -20.64 9.15 17.19
C SER A 411 -20.48 7.73 16.62
N VAL A 412 -21.03 6.68 17.24
CA VAL A 412 -20.95 5.31 16.68
C VAL A 412 -21.82 5.15 15.43
N VAL A 413 -23.05 5.68 15.39
CA VAL A 413 -23.88 5.62 14.17
C VAL A 413 -23.18 6.33 13.00
N ARG A 414 -22.48 7.44 13.27
CA ARG A 414 -21.62 8.11 12.27
C ARG A 414 -20.36 7.32 11.92
N VAL A 415 -19.65 6.72 12.89
CA VAL A 415 -18.40 5.97 12.64
C VAL A 415 -18.62 4.78 11.71
N LEU A 416 -19.80 4.16 11.78
CA LEU A 416 -20.21 3.04 10.94
C LEU A 416 -20.89 3.45 9.61
N GLY A 417 -21.08 4.75 9.37
CA GLY A 417 -21.82 5.28 8.22
C GLY A 417 -23.31 4.89 8.18
N LEU A 418 -23.88 4.48 9.31
CA LEU A 418 -25.27 4.06 9.40
C LEU A 418 -26.22 5.24 9.17
N THR A 419 -27.29 5.00 8.43
CA THR A 419 -28.27 6.04 8.06
C THR A 419 -29.25 6.28 9.21
N PRO A 420 -29.29 7.46 9.86
CA PRO A 420 -30.09 7.65 11.07
C PRO A 420 -31.59 7.62 10.79
N GLN A 421 -32.34 6.78 11.51
CA GLN A 421 -33.80 6.69 11.46
C GLN A 421 -34.39 6.80 12.87
N ALA A 422 -35.49 7.55 13.02
CA ALA A 422 -36.17 7.74 14.30
C ALA A 422 -37.33 6.74 14.50
N SER A 423 -37.56 6.31 15.74
CA SER A 423 -38.67 5.44 16.14
C SER A 423 -39.13 5.73 17.57
N SER A 424 -40.35 5.33 17.95
CA SER A 424 -40.89 5.62 19.28
C SER A 424 -40.49 4.57 20.34
N ARG A 425 -39.18 4.37 20.56
CA ARG A 425 -38.68 3.36 21.52
C ARG A 425 -38.54 3.84 22.96
N PHE A 426 -37.85 4.95 23.19
CA PHE A 426 -37.49 5.43 24.53
C PHE A 426 -38.33 6.66 24.92
N SER A 427 -38.93 6.65 26.11
CA SER A 427 -39.83 7.70 26.58
C SER A 427 -39.12 8.96 27.08
N ASP A 428 -37.85 8.83 27.47
CA ASP A 428 -36.96 9.90 27.93
C ASP A 428 -36.15 10.56 26.80
N VAL A 429 -36.41 10.19 25.53
CA VAL A 429 -35.79 10.82 24.36
C VAL A 429 -36.91 11.44 23.49
N PRO A 430 -37.25 12.73 23.69
CA PRO A 430 -38.32 13.40 22.95
C PRO A 430 -38.08 13.40 21.44
N ALA A 431 -39.14 13.37 20.64
CA ALA A 431 -39.06 13.36 19.17
C ALA A 431 -38.33 14.60 18.58
N SER A 432 -38.27 15.70 19.33
CA SER A 432 -37.51 16.92 19.01
C SER A 432 -36.02 16.86 19.39
N SER A 433 -35.55 15.80 20.04
CA SER A 433 -34.14 15.66 20.43
C SER A 433 -33.23 15.47 19.21
N PRO A 434 -32.12 16.22 19.08
CA PRO A 434 -31.18 16.06 17.96
C PRO A 434 -30.51 14.68 17.95
N TYR A 435 -30.54 13.96 19.08
CA TYR A 435 -29.98 12.62 19.22
C TYR A 435 -30.98 11.50 18.90
N LYS A 436 -32.26 11.82 18.65
CA LYS A 436 -33.36 10.83 18.58
C LYS A 436 -33.07 9.70 17.58
N SER A 437 -32.87 10.06 16.31
CA SER A 437 -32.62 9.10 15.23
C SER A 437 -31.32 8.31 15.44
N TYR A 438 -30.28 8.93 16.01
CA TYR A 438 -29.03 8.26 16.32
C TYR A 438 -29.19 7.21 17.43
N ILE A 439 -29.88 7.54 18.53
CA ILE A 439 -30.15 6.60 19.63
C ILE A 439 -31.01 5.42 19.14
N ASP A 440 -32.05 5.70 18.37
CA ASP A 440 -32.95 4.66 17.83
C ASP A 440 -32.23 3.73 16.84
N THR A 441 -31.36 4.28 15.99
CA THR A 441 -30.53 3.50 15.05
C THR A 441 -29.50 2.67 15.81
N ALA A 442 -28.80 3.25 16.77
CA ALA A 442 -27.85 2.50 17.60
C ALA A 442 -28.53 1.35 18.36
N TYR A 443 -29.78 1.54 18.76
CA TYR A 443 -30.59 0.49 19.39
C TYR A 443 -31.05 -0.59 18.39
N SER A 444 -31.54 -0.21 17.21
CA SER A 444 -32.04 -1.18 16.21
C SER A 444 -30.94 -2.08 15.62
N TYR A 445 -29.70 -1.60 15.60
CA TYR A 445 -28.50 -2.38 15.22
C TYR A 445 -27.87 -3.14 16.41
N GLY A 446 -28.46 -3.08 17.61
CA GLY A 446 -27.96 -3.78 18.80
C GLY A 446 -26.67 -3.21 19.40
N ILE A 447 -26.27 -2.00 19.01
CA ILE A 447 -25.05 -1.33 19.48
C ILE A 447 -25.23 -0.88 20.94
N VAL A 448 -26.37 -0.25 21.24
CA VAL A 448 -26.67 0.31 22.57
C VAL A 448 -27.95 -0.27 23.16
N GLY A 449 -27.99 -0.38 24.50
CA GLY A 449 -29.20 -0.71 25.26
C GLY A 449 -29.68 0.47 26.11
N GLY A 450 -30.97 0.45 26.45
CA GLY A 450 -31.52 1.32 27.50
C GLY A 450 -31.05 0.90 28.90
N ILE A 451 -31.23 1.78 29.88
CA ILE A 451 -31.06 1.43 31.31
C ILE A 451 -32.31 0.71 31.86
N THR A 452 -33.44 0.80 31.16
CA THR A 452 -34.63 -0.03 31.33
C THR A 452 -35.15 -0.46 29.95
N SER A 453 -36.30 -1.13 29.90
CA SER A 453 -37.00 -1.44 28.64
C SER A 453 -37.49 -0.21 27.85
N ASN A 454 -37.67 0.94 28.51
CA ASN A 454 -38.23 2.17 27.94
C ASN A 454 -37.43 3.47 28.23
N THR A 455 -36.34 3.41 29.01
CA THR A 455 -35.52 4.58 29.39
C THR A 455 -34.09 4.39 28.88
N PHE A 456 -33.53 5.40 28.19
CA PHE A 456 -32.17 5.37 27.64
C PHE A 456 -31.11 6.07 28.52
N ALA A 457 -31.52 7.05 29.32
CA ALA A 457 -30.70 8.03 30.03
C ALA A 457 -29.73 8.77 29.08
N PRO A 458 -30.23 9.64 28.18
CA PRO A 458 -29.43 10.31 27.15
C PRO A 458 -28.31 11.19 27.71
N ASP A 459 -28.59 11.95 28.76
CA ASP A 459 -27.67 12.95 29.34
C ASP A 459 -26.74 12.36 30.42
N LYS A 460 -26.94 11.10 30.83
CA LYS A 460 -26.02 10.40 31.72
C LYS A 460 -24.68 10.21 31.00
N THR A 461 -23.58 10.50 31.69
CA THR A 461 -22.23 10.21 31.21
C THR A 461 -22.02 8.70 31.04
N ILE A 462 -21.35 8.31 29.96
CA ILE A 462 -21.03 6.91 29.68
C ILE A 462 -19.77 6.50 30.46
N THR A 463 -19.76 5.30 31.06
CA THR A 463 -18.56 4.77 31.74
C THR A 463 -17.69 3.95 30.79
N ARG A 464 -16.41 3.74 31.13
CA ARG A 464 -15.47 2.98 30.30
C ARG A 464 -15.96 1.57 29.96
N GLN A 465 -16.58 0.86 30.90
CA GLN A 465 -17.17 -0.47 30.63
C GLN A 465 -18.44 -0.40 29.76
N GLU A 466 -19.27 0.66 29.89
CA GLU A 466 -20.42 0.88 29.00
C GLU A 466 -19.94 1.14 27.56
N ALA A 467 -18.92 1.99 27.39
CA ALA A 467 -18.34 2.32 26.08
C ALA A 467 -17.70 1.08 25.41
N ALA A 468 -16.90 0.30 26.14
CA ALA A 468 -16.25 -0.89 25.60
C ALA A 468 -17.25 -1.95 25.08
N VAL A 469 -18.36 -2.18 25.79
CA VAL A 469 -19.43 -3.07 25.31
C VAL A 469 -20.07 -2.56 24.03
N MET A 470 -20.35 -1.25 23.94
CA MET A 470 -20.96 -0.69 22.74
C MET A 470 -20.00 -0.65 21.54
N ILE A 471 -18.69 -0.46 21.76
CA ILE A 471 -17.67 -0.59 20.71
C ILE A 471 -17.52 -2.05 20.27
N ALA A 472 -17.56 -3.03 21.18
CA ALA A 472 -17.60 -4.45 20.80
C ALA A 472 -18.85 -4.77 19.96
N ASN A 473 -20.04 -4.28 20.34
CA ASN A 473 -21.25 -4.46 19.52
C ASN A 473 -21.12 -3.81 18.13
N ALA A 474 -20.45 -2.66 18.01
CA ALA A 474 -20.14 -2.02 16.73
C ALA A 474 -19.15 -2.85 15.88
N ALA A 475 -18.06 -3.34 16.48
CA ALA A 475 -17.07 -4.18 15.82
C ALA A 475 -17.66 -5.48 15.25
N LYS A 476 -18.66 -6.04 15.91
CA LYS A 476 -19.42 -7.20 15.42
C LYS A 476 -20.16 -6.92 14.11
N LEU A 477 -20.74 -5.72 13.97
CA LEU A 477 -21.33 -5.27 12.70
C LEU A 477 -20.27 -5.04 11.61
N CYS A 478 -19.04 -4.74 12.01
CA CYS A 478 -17.89 -4.66 11.10
C CYS A 478 -17.30 -6.02 10.70
N GLY A 479 -17.89 -7.14 11.12
CA GLY A 479 -17.46 -8.50 10.77
C GLY A 479 -16.41 -9.12 11.69
N MET A 480 -16.08 -8.48 12.82
CA MET A 480 -15.09 -9.02 13.77
C MET A 480 -15.72 -10.10 14.67
N ASN A 481 -14.94 -11.11 15.06
CA ASN A 481 -15.37 -12.00 16.14
C ASN A 481 -15.18 -11.30 17.49
N THR A 482 -16.28 -10.87 18.09
CA THR A 482 -16.28 -10.15 19.37
C THR A 482 -16.65 -11.04 20.55
N SER A 483 -16.73 -12.36 20.35
CA SER A 483 -16.99 -13.33 21.40
C SER A 483 -15.67 -14.02 21.78
N LEU A 484 -15.17 -13.73 22.98
CA LEU A 484 -14.01 -14.41 23.56
C LEU A 484 -14.49 -15.61 24.38
N ASP A 485 -13.66 -16.64 24.50
CA ASP A 485 -13.96 -17.75 25.41
C ASP A 485 -13.71 -17.33 26.89
N PRO A 486 -14.27 -18.04 27.89
CA PRO A 486 -14.16 -17.65 29.29
C PRO A 486 -12.73 -17.63 29.87
N ILE A 487 -11.80 -18.38 29.27
CA ILE A 487 -10.38 -18.42 29.67
C ILE A 487 -9.65 -17.22 29.03
N GLU A 488 -9.79 -17.00 27.72
CA GLU A 488 -9.20 -15.83 27.06
C GLU A 488 -9.70 -14.51 27.66
N MET A 489 -11.02 -14.40 27.91
CA MET A 489 -11.62 -13.24 28.58
C MET A 489 -11.06 -13.04 30.00
N ARG A 490 -10.82 -14.12 30.76
CA ARG A 490 -10.22 -14.03 32.10
C ARG A 490 -8.79 -13.53 32.01
N ASP A 491 -7.96 -14.14 31.17
CA ASP A 491 -6.52 -13.89 31.14
C ASP A 491 -6.19 -12.51 30.56
N MET A 492 -6.93 -12.07 29.54
CA MET A 492 -6.85 -10.70 29.00
C MET A 492 -7.22 -9.63 30.03
N LEU A 493 -8.09 -9.93 30.99
CA LEU A 493 -8.50 -9.00 32.05
C LEU A 493 -7.64 -9.10 33.31
N ALA A 494 -7.07 -10.28 33.62
CA ALA A 494 -6.33 -10.53 34.84
C ALA A 494 -5.02 -9.73 34.97
N GLN A 495 -4.51 -9.15 33.88
CA GLN A 495 -3.36 -8.24 33.90
C GLN A 495 -3.68 -6.90 34.60
N PHE A 496 -4.93 -6.45 34.60
CA PHE A 496 -5.33 -5.18 35.19
C PHE A 496 -5.68 -5.35 36.67
N THR A 497 -5.07 -4.52 37.53
CA THR A 497 -5.14 -4.68 38.99
C THR A 497 -6.55 -4.58 39.58
N ASP A 498 -7.51 -4.01 38.84
CA ASP A 498 -8.87 -3.79 39.29
C ASP A 498 -9.98 -4.51 38.48
N TYR A 499 -9.63 -5.51 37.66
CA TYR A 499 -10.57 -6.14 36.75
C TYR A 499 -11.85 -6.70 37.43
N THR A 500 -11.75 -7.08 38.70
CA THR A 500 -12.86 -7.56 39.56
C THR A 500 -13.92 -6.49 39.82
N LYS A 501 -13.60 -5.19 39.68
CA LYS A 501 -14.58 -4.08 39.69
C LYS A 501 -15.47 -4.06 38.44
N SER A 502 -15.12 -4.81 37.39
CA SER A 502 -15.88 -4.86 36.13
C SER A 502 -17.10 -5.77 36.28
N ALA A 503 -18.27 -5.27 35.88
CA ALA A 503 -19.51 -6.04 35.90
C ALA A 503 -19.46 -7.21 34.91
N ASP A 504 -20.06 -8.36 35.25
CA ASP A 504 -19.93 -9.60 34.46
C ASP A 504 -20.35 -9.41 33.00
N TRP A 505 -21.44 -8.67 32.76
CA TRP A 505 -21.95 -8.35 31.42
C TRP A 505 -20.99 -7.50 30.57
N ALA A 506 -20.04 -6.80 31.20
CA ALA A 506 -19.09 -5.93 30.52
C ALA A 506 -17.74 -6.59 30.21
N ARG A 507 -17.40 -7.72 30.87
CA ARG A 507 -16.08 -8.33 30.78
C ARG A 507 -15.70 -8.74 29.36
N ASN A 508 -16.61 -9.35 28.59
CA ASN A 508 -16.33 -9.71 27.19
C ASN A 508 -16.04 -8.46 26.33
N GLY A 509 -16.80 -7.38 26.49
CA GLY A 509 -16.60 -6.13 25.73
C GLY A 509 -15.29 -5.42 26.09
N LEU A 510 -14.95 -5.38 27.38
CA LEU A 510 -13.65 -4.89 27.86
C LEU A 510 -12.50 -5.74 27.32
N ALA A 511 -12.56 -7.06 27.49
CA ALA A 511 -11.51 -7.99 27.06
C ALA A 511 -11.28 -7.93 25.55
N PHE A 512 -12.34 -7.85 24.75
CA PHE A 512 -12.26 -7.58 23.31
C PHE A 512 -11.53 -6.27 23.02
N CYS A 513 -11.92 -5.17 23.66
CA CYS A 513 -11.30 -3.87 23.41
C CYS A 513 -9.82 -3.82 23.79
N TYR A 514 -9.39 -4.51 24.85
CA TYR A 514 -7.97 -4.62 25.19
C TYR A 514 -7.20 -5.53 24.22
N LYS A 515 -7.74 -6.71 23.91
CA LYS A 515 -7.14 -7.67 22.96
C LYS A 515 -6.86 -7.04 21.59
N GLU A 516 -7.83 -6.30 21.05
CA GLU A 516 -7.72 -5.62 19.76
C GLU A 516 -7.05 -4.23 19.86
N ASN A 517 -6.49 -3.85 21.03
CA ASN A 517 -5.84 -2.55 21.30
C ASN A 517 -6.69 -1.30 21.02
N ILE A 518 -8.02 -1.45 21.10
CA ILE A 518 -9.00 -0.35 21.15
C ILE A 518 -8.91 0.40 22.49
N LEU A 519 -8.51 -0.31 23.55
CA LEU A 519 -8.05 0.22 24.83
C LEU A 519 -6.60 -0.23 25.05
N SER A 520 -5.75 0.61 25.64
CA SER A 520 -4.32 0.31 25.82
C SER A 520 -4.10 -0.75 26.90
N GLN A 521 -3.31 -1.79 26.60
CA GLN A 521 -2.84 -2.76 27.59
C GLN A 521 -1.71 -2.21 28.48
N GLU A 522 -1.25 -0.97 28.26
CA GLU A 522 -0.29 -0.26 29.14
C GLU A 522 -0.97 0.34 30.39
N ASP A 523 -2.30 0.41 30.45
CA ASP A 523 -3.05 0.86 31.63
C ASP A 523 -2.90 -0.15 32.80
N VAL A 524 -2.64 0.33 34.02
CA VAL A 524 -2.51 -0.53 35.23
C VAL A 524 -3.87 -0.89 35.87
N GLU A 525 -4.91 -0.12 35.55
CA GLU A 525 -6.30 -0.32 35.95
C GLU A 525 -7.23 -0.14 34.74
N ILE A 526 -8.29 -0.94 34.66
CA ILE A 526 -9.39 -0.74 33.72
C ILE A 526 -10.19 0.51 34.07
N GLN A 527 -10.39 0.76 35.37
CA GLN A 527 -11.27 1.81 35.88
C GLN A 527 -12.70 1.73 35.29
N PRO A 528 -13.38 0.56 35.36
CA PRO A 528 -14.56 0.25 34.53
C PRO A 528 -15.78 1.17 34.77
N LEU A 529 -15.87 1.76 35.97
CA LEU A 529 -16.93 2.69 36.37
C LEU A 529 -16.58 4.18 36.12
N LYS A 530 -15.35 4.50 35.69
CA LYS A 530 -14.93 5.86 35.35
C LYS A 530 -15.74 6.39 34.17
N PRO A 531 -16.36 7.58 34.27
CA PRO A 531 -16.90 8.30 33.12
C PRO A 531 -15.80 8.68 32.13
N VAL A 532 -15.99 8.43 30.83
CA VAL A 532 -14.96 8.67 29.81
C VAL A 532 -15.09 10.02 29.11
N THR A 533 -13.95 10.59 28.72
CA THR A 533 -13.87 11.89 28.04
C THR A 533 -14.16 11.78 26.53
N ARG A 534 -14.45 12.92 25.89
CA ARG A 534 -14.57 13.00 24.41
C ARG A 534 -13.27 12.58 23.71
N GLY A 535 -12.11 12.85 24.30
CA GLY A 535 -10.81 12.38 23.82
C GLY A 535 -10.63 10.86 23.92
N GLU A 536 -10.98 10.25 25.06
CA GLU A 536 -10.95 8.78 25.23
C GLU A 536 -11.88 8.10 24.21
N ILE A 537 -13.10 8.62 24.01
CA ILE A 537 -14.03 8.08 23.01
C ILE A 537 -13.52 8.30 21.57
N ALA A 538 -12.88 9.44 21.27
CA ALA A 538 -12.30 9.67 19.94
C ALA A 538 -11.22 8.63 19.63
N GLU A 539 -10.33 8.30 20.57
CA GLU A 539 -9.37 7.20 20.38
C GLU A 539 -10.08 5.85 20.18
N MET A 540 -11.02 5.45 21.05
CA MET A 540 -11.74 4.16 20.90
C MET A 540 -12.44 4.03 19.52
N LEU A 541 -13.02 5.12 19.01
CA LEU A 541 -13.66 5.17 17.69
C LEU A 541 -12.63 5.13 16.54
N TYR A 542 -11.49 5.78 16.70
CA TYR A 542 -10.41 5.78 15.71
C TYR A 542 -9.73 4.41 15.62
N GLN A 543 -9.44 3.77 16.75
CA GLN A 543 -8.91 2.40 16.78
C GLN A 543 -9.94 1.39 16.25
N LEU A 544 -11.24 1.55 16.55
CA LEU A 544 -12.29 0.75 15.92
C LEU A 544 -12.22 0.82 14.40
N LEU A 545 -12.05 2.01 13.80
CA LEU A 545 -11.92 2.16 12.35
C LEU A 545 -10.63 1.52 11.79
N GLN A 546 -9.52 1.54 12.54
CA GLN A 546 -8.28 0.82 12.18
C GLN A 546 -8.53 -0.69 12.09
N VAL A 547 -8.88 -1.32 13.23
CA VAL A 547 -8.99 -2.79 13.31
C VAL A 547 -10.12 -3.34 12.44
N SER A 548 -11.19 -2.57 12.26
CA SER A 548 -12.29 -2.95 11.36
C SER A 548 -12.02 -2.69 9.88
N ASN A 549 -10.90 -2.07 9.51
CA ASN A 549 -10.56 -1.68 8.12
C ASN A 549 -11.64 -0.77 7.50
N LEU A 550 -11.84 0.42 8.09
CA LEU A 550 -12.84 1.43 7.72
C LEU A 550 -12.30 2.87 7.61
N LEU A 551 -10.97 3.07 7.57
CA LEU A 551 -10.34 4.39 7.34
C LEU A 551 -10.16 4.73 5.86
#